data_AF-A0A7Y4WSC9-F1
#
_entry.id   AF-A0A7Y4WSC9-F1
#
_cell.length_a   1.000
_cell.length_b   1.000
_cell.length_c   1.000
_cell.angle_alpha   90.00
_cell.angle_beta   90.00
_cell.angle_gamma   90.00
#
_symmetry.space_group_name_H-M   'P 1'
#
loop_
_entity.id
_entity.type
_entity.pdbx_description
1 polymer ?
#
loop_
_entity_poly.entity_id
_entity_poly.type
_entity_poly.pdbx_seq_one_letter_code
_entity_poly.pdbx_strand_id
1 'polypeptide(L)'
;MSAFRLALVGAPNSGKSTLFNGLTGGRAKVANYAGVTVERRSGTFATPGGRTVELIDLPGIYGLSARSLDERIAVGVISGQGAQEPPPDALLVLVDAADLRTHLHLALQLKSLGRPMLLALNMIDLAERDGVKIDVAKLEQRLGFPVVTTTATRKAGRAPLLARLDDLVATAPAATTEGHVADLRTVQREARDIAREAILAEPAMNQITRAIDRIVLNPVAGLFILFGLLFLVFQAVFTWAELPMTLIEDGFAALGAWIGGTLGEGWLKSLIVNGIIAGVGSVIVFLPQILILFAFILALEASGYMARAAFLMDELMLRVGLNGRAFIPLLSSFACAIPGMMSARTIENENDRLTTILVAPLMTCSARLPVYTLIIAAFIPPTAVGWFNLQGLVMFALYISGVVSAVVVAFLLKRTLTQGRPQPLLMEMPTYKLPDARDFFINLWMRGWAFLKRAGMYIFVISVILWFLSSYPSSATTIRESYAGMLGSWLEPLLAPIGFNLEIAIALVPGFAAREVAVGALGTVYAVQGDGEGAGLAQALQTAWSLPTALAFLAWYVFAPQCMATLAVARREMNSWRWTAFMFAYLFVMAYAAAGATYWTARWAGL
;
A
#
# COMPACT_ATOMS: atom_id res chain seq x y z
N MET A 1 53.97 8.59 -7.02
CA MET A 1 52.85 9.47 -7.40
C MET A 1 51.57 8.83 -6.89
N SER A 2 50.71 9.58 -6.20
CA SER A 2 49.39 9.08 -5.81
C SER A 2 48.59 8.74 -7.07
N ALA A 3 47.89 7.60 -7.06
CA ALA A 3 47.01 7.24 -8.16
C ALA A 3 45.87 8.26 -8.26
N PHE A 4 45.47 8.63 -9.49
CA PHE A 4 44.34 9.55 -9.71
C PHE A 4 43.05 8.87 -9.26
N ARG A 5 42.27 9.51 -8.39
CA ARG A 5 41.08 8.93 -7.75
C ARG A 5 39.83 9.35 -8.48
N LEU A 6 39.17 8.40 -9.11
CA LEU A 6 37.94 8.59 -9.87
C LEU A 6 36.76 7.96 -9.11
N ALA A 7 35.76 8.76 -8.75
CA ALA A 7 34.55 8.24 -8.14
C ALA A 7 33.49 7.94 -9.21
N LEU A 8 32.94 6.72 -9.20
CA LEU A 8 31.84 6.29 -10.05
C LEU A 8 30.51 6.62 -9.35
N VAL A 9 29.74 7.54 -9.93
CA VAL A 9 28.49 8.07 -9.34
C VAL A 9 27.35 7.89 -10.32
N GLY A 10 26.14 7.60 -9.84
CA GLY A 10 24.97 7.46 -10.69
C GLY A 10 23.81 6.82 -9.97
N ALA A 11 22.62 6.92 -10.56
CA ALA A 11 21.41 6.31 -10.02
C ALA A 11 21.55 4.79 -9.81
N PRO A 12 20.81 4.19 -8.86
CA PRO A 12 20.57 2.75 -8.84
C PRO A 12 20.22 2.20 -10.24
N ASN A 13 20.64 0.97 -10.54
CA ASN A 13 20.39 0.29 -11.81
C ASN A 13 20.95 0.92 -13.10
N SER A 14 21.65 2.07 -13.05
CA SER A 14 22.27 2.69 -14.24
C SER A 14 23.46 1.92 -14.84
N GLY A 15 23.75 0.71 -14.34
CA GLY A 15 24.84 -0.15 -14.82
C GLY A 15 26.22 0.11 -14.20
N LYS A 16 26.30 0.84 -13.07
CA LYS A 16 27.57 1.12 -12.35
C LYS A 16 28.40 -0.13 -12.07
N SER A 17 27.83 -1.15 -11.43
CA SER A 17 28.57 -2.36 -11.08
C SER A 17 29.13 -3.08 -12.32
N THR A 18 28.38 -3.08 -13.42
CA THR A 18 28.81 -3.65 -14.70
C THR A 18 29.99 -2.88 -15.28
N LEU A 19 29.93 -1.55 -15.29
CA LEU A 19 31.03 -0.71 -15.79
C LEU A 19 32.26 -0.80 -14.88
N PHE A 20 32.07 -0.79 -13.57
CA PHE A 20 33.13 -0.92 -12.57
C PHE A 20 33.92 -2.23 -12.77
N ASN A 21 33.22 -3.36 -12.84
CA ASN A 21 33.83 -4.66 -13.10
C ASN A 21 34.50 -4.69 -14.48
N GLY A 22 33.88 -4.04 -15.46
CA GLY A 22 34.42 -3.90 -16.81
C GLY A 22 35.77 -3.19 -16.85
N LEU A 23 35.91 -2.07 -16.14
CA LEU A 23 37.12 -1.25 -16.11
C LEU A 23 38.23 -1.88 -15.27
N THR A 24 37.89 -2.41 -14.09
CA THR A 24 38.86 -3.00 -13.15
C THR A 24 39.24 -4.45 -13.48
N GLY A 25 38.61 -5.06 -14.49
CA GLY A 25 38.80 -6.47 -14.81
C GLY A 25 38.28 -7.42 -13.72
N GLY A 26 37.32 -6.98 -12.92
CA GLY A 26 36.75 -7.73 -11.79
C GLY A 26 37.64 -7.78 -10.54
N ARG A 27 38.78 -7.07 -10.53
CA ARG A 27 39.73 -7.04 -9.40
C ARG A 27 39.36 -5.92 -8.43
N ALA A 28 38.27 -6.12 -7.70
CA ALA A 28 37.79 -5.19 -6.69
C ALA A 28 38.36 -5.53 -5.30
N LYS A 29 38.86 -4.54 -4.59
CA LYS A 29 39.04 -4.59 -3.14
C LYS A 29 37.71 -4.21 -2.50
N VAL A 30 37.14 -5.15 -1.75
CA VAL A 30 35.90 -4.96 -1.00
C VAL A 30 36.25 -4.76 0.48
N ALA A 31 35.77 -3.67 1.06
CA ALA A 31 35.88 -3.35 2.48
C ALA A 31 34.56 -2.73 2.95
N ASN A 32 34.47 -2.34 4.23
CA ASN A 32 33.37 -1.52 4.72
C ASN A 32 33.90 -0.11 5.04
N TYR A 33 33.05 0.90 4.88
CA TYR A 33 33.34 2.23 5.44
C TYR A 33 33.40 2.14 6.97
N ALA A 34 34.29 2.89 7.63
CA ALA A 34 34.54 2.66 9.06
C ALA A 34 33.32 3.04 9.91
N GLY A 35 32.89 2.11 10.77
CA GLY A 35 31.76 2.30 11.69
C GLY A 35 30.38 2.01 11.10
N VAL A 36 30.29 1.49 9.86
CA VAL A 36 29.02 1.20 9.17
C VAL A 36 29.11 -0.11 8.36
N THR A 37 27.96 -0.71 8.06
CA THR A 37 27.86 -1.97 7.27
C THR A 37 27.81 -1.75 5.77
N VAL A 38 28.10 -0.54 5.28
CA VAL A 38 28.00 -0.20 3.86
C VAL A 38 29.28 -0.62 3.14
N GLU A 39 29.12 -1.38 2.06
CA GLU A 39 30.21 -1.93 1.25
C GLU A 39 30.94 -0.80 0.51
N ARG A 40 32.27 -0.82 0.61
CA ARG A 40 33.22 0.03 -0.12
C ARG A 40 33.93 -0.84 -1.15
N ARG A 41 33.74 -0.55 -2.44
CA ARG A 41 34.43 -1.24 -3.54
C ARG A 41 35.38 -0.29 -4.24
N SER A 42 36.65 -0.66 -4.32
CA SER A 42 37.65 0.11 -5.07
C SER A 42 38.51 -0.82 -5.92
N GLY A 43 38.94 -0.37 -7.09
CA GLY A 43 39.80 -1.15 -7.99
C GLY A 43 40.66 -0.25 -8.84
N THR A 44 41.78 -0.75 -9.34
CA THR A 44 42.72 0.04 -10.14
C THR A 44 42.69 -0.42 -11.59
N PHE A 45 42.78 0.52 -12.53
CA PHE A 45 42.97 0.22 -13.94
C PHE A 45 43.95 1.21 -14.57
N ALA A 46 44.49 0.85 -15.74
CA ALA A 46 45.35 1.71 -16.52
C ALA A 46 44.57 2.29 -17.71
N THR A 47 44.71 3.59 -17.95
CA THR A 47 44.19 4.23 -19.16
C THR A 47 45.06 3.90 -20.39
N PRO A 48 44.57 4.07 -21.62
CA PRO A 48 45.37 3.91 -22.84
C PRO A 48 46.63 4.78 -22.85
N GLY A 49 46.58 5.97 -22.26
CA GLY A 49 47.73 6.86 -22.03
C GLY A 49 48.71 6.41 -20.94
N GLY A 50 48.55 5.20 -20.38
CA GLY A 50 49.48 4.60 -19.42
C GLY A 50 49.34 5.10 -17.98
N ARG A 51 48.29 5.86 -17.65
CA ARG A 51 48.09 6.41 -16.30
C ARG A 51 47.30 5.44 -15.42
N THR A 52 47.71 5.30 -14.16
CA THR A 52 47.01 4.46 -13.17
C THR A 52 45.90 5.26 -12.49
N VAL A 53 44.68 4.74 -12.54
CA VAL A 53 43.48 5.32 -11.92
C VAL A 53 42.94 4.38 -10.85
N GLU A 54 42.68 4.92 -9.65
CA GLU A 54 41.88 4.25 -8.61
C GLU A 54 40.41 4.58 -8.84
N LEU A 55 39.61 3.59 -9.24
CA LEU A 55 38.17 3.70 -9.37
C LEU A 55 37.50 3.32 -8.05
N ILE A 56 36.64 4.20 -7.55
CA ILE A 56 35.84 3.99 -6.33
C ILE A 56 34.37 3.87 -6.76
N ASP A 57 33.74 2.73 -6.48
CA ASP A 57 32.30 2.55 -6.69
C ASP A 57 31.54 3.16 -5.52
N LEU A 58 30.77 4.20 -5.78
CA LEU A 58 29.90 4.79 -4.76
C LEU A 58 28.51 4.17 -4.82
N PRO A 59 27.84 4.02 -3.66
CA PRO A 59 26.45 3.61 -3.63
C PRO A 59 25.59 4.47 -4.55
N GLY A 60 24.55 3.86 -5.13
CA GLY A 60 23.66 4.56 -6.05
C GLY A 60 22.95 5.72 -5.36
N ILE A 61 23.05 6.92 -5.93
CA ILE A 61 22.40 8.13 -5.43
C ILE A 61 21.58 8.76 -6.52
N TYR A 62 20.44 9.36 -6.17
CA TYR A 62 19.63 10.17 -7.10
C TYR A 62 19.81 11.67 -6.91
N GLY A 63 20.53 12.11 -5.89
CA GLY A 63 20.82 13.51 -5.66
C GLY A 63 21.69 13.71 -4.42
N LEU A 64 22.03 14.96 -4.13
CA LEU A 64 22.86 15.32 -2.98
C LEU A 64 22.11 15.38 -1.64
N SER A 65 20.78 15.34 -1.68
CA SER A 65 19.93 15.20 -0.49
C SER A 65 19.96 13.74 -0.02
N ALA A 66 20.89 13.39 0.87
CA ALA A 66 21.08 12.00 1.32
C ALA A 66 19.93 11.49 2.22
N ARG A 67 19.30 10.37 1.84
CA ARG A 67 18.10 9.77 2.46
C ARG A 67 18.40 8.44 3.14
N SER A 68 19.22 7.60 2.51
CA SER A 68 19.70 6.33 3.07
C SER A 68 21.10 6.48 3.70
N LEU A 69 21.54 5.48 4.48
CA LEU A 69 22.91 5.45 5.01
C LEU A 69 23.93 5.44 3.86
N ASP A 70 23.65 4.65 2.83
CA ASP A 70 24.42 4.52 1.60
C ASP A 70 24.57 5.87 0.87
N GLU A 71 23.47 6.62 0.71
CA GLU A 71 23.50 7.94 0.09
C GLU A 71 24.28 8.95 0.93
N ARG A 72 24.20 8.90 2.27
CA ARG A 72 24.96 9.80 3.15
C ARG A 72 26.46 9.59 2.99
N ILE A 73 26.89 8.34 2.86
CA ILE A 73 28.30 7.99 2.66
C ILE A 73 28.75 8.47 1.28
N ALA A 74 27.99 8.18 0.23
CA ALA A 74 28.31 8.63 -1.13
C ALA A 74 28.46 10.15 -1.20
N VAL A 75 27.51 10.91 -0.66
CA VAL A 75 27.56 12.39 -0.63
C VAL A 75 28.73 12.89 0.22
N GLY A 76 29.00 12.25 1.37
CA GLY A 76 30.15 12.56 2.22
C GLY A 76 31.49 12.41 1.49
N VAL A 77 31.68 11.28 0.80
CA VAL A 77 32.90 11.00 0.01
C VAL A 77 33.07 12.01 -1.12
N ILE A 78 32.00 12.33 -1.86
CA ILE A 78 32.05 13.29 -2.98
C ILE A 78 32.34 14.72 -2.46
N SER A 79 31.73 15.11 -1.35
CA SER A 79 31.83 16.47 -0.79
C SER A 79 33.09 16.67 0.05
N GLY A 80 33.80 15.59 0.41
CA GLY A 80 34.93 15.64 1.35
C GLY A 80 34.50 15.92 2.80
N GLN A 81 33.21 15.83 3.12
CA GLN A 81 32.66 16.08 4.45
C GLN A 81 32.64 14.76 5.25
N GLY A 82 33.19 14.77 6.47
CA GLY A 82 33.25 13.59 7.34
C GLY A 82 34.54 12.75 7.22
N ALA A 83 35.64 13.40 6.85
CA ALA A 83 37.00 12.88 6.60
C ALA A 83 37.35 11.53 7.27
N GLN A 84 37.15 10.45 6.52
CA GLN A 84 37.93 9.20 6.67
C GLN A 84 38.85 8.95 5.46
N GLU A 85 38.57 9.59 4.31
CA GLU A 85 39.36 9.46 3.08
C GLU A 85 39.50 10.81 2.37
N PRO A 86 40.54 10.99 1.52
CA PRO A 86 40.62 12.16 0.66
C PRO A 86 39.39 12.21 -0.27
N PRO A 87 38.98 13.40 -0.73
CA PRO A 87 37.97 13.49 -1.78
C PRO A 87 38.50 12.95 -3.12
N PRO A 88 37.62 12.58 -4.06
CA PRO A 88 38.02 12.15 -5.41
C PRO A 88 38.52 13.34 -6.26
N ASP A 89 39.46 13.07 -7.16
CA ASP A 89 40.03 14.05 -8.09
C ASP A 89 39.05 14.39 -9.23
N ALA A 90 38.23 13.42 -9.65
CA ALA A 90 37.16 13.62 -10.62
C ALA A 90 35.97 12.68 -10.39
N LEU A 91 34.85 13.00 -11.05
CA LEU A 91 33.63 12.20 -11.01
C LEU A 91 33.32 11.60 -12.39
N LEU A 92 33.11 10.29 -12.42
CA LEU A 92 32.53 9.59 -13.57
C LEU A 92 31.03 9.41 -13.30
N VAL A 93 30.20 10.23 -13.94
CA VAL A 93 28.74 10.22 -13.75
C VAL A 93 28.08 9.31 -14.76
N LEU A 94 27.48 8.23 -14.27
CA LEU A 94 26.73 7.27 -15.07
C LEU A 94 25.25 7.64 -15.14
N VAL A 95 24.78 7.81 -16.37
CA VAL A 95 23.38 8.09 -16.69
C VAL A 95 22.88 7.04 -17.67
N ASP A 96 21.75 6.41 -17.35
CA ASP A 96 21.05 5.55 -18.31
C ASP A 96 20.49 6.40 -19.46
N ALA A 97 20.78 6.01 -20.70
CA ALA A 97 20.29 6.66 -21.90
C ALA A 97 18.75 6.63 -22.00
N ALA A 98 18.09 5.55 -21.58
CA ALA A 98 16.63 5.43 -21.63
C ALA A 98 15.95 6.42 -20.68
N ASP A 99 16.58 6.68 -19.52
CA ASP A 99 16.04 7.50 -18.44
C ASP A 99 16.77 8.84 -18.27
N LEU A 100 17.34 9.39 -19.36
CA LEU A 100 18.11 10.63 -19.37
C LEU A 100 17.41 11.76 -18.60
N ARG A 101 16.09 11.92 -18.78
CA ARG A 101 15.29 12.98 -18.12
C ARG A 101 15.33 12.91 -16.59
N THR A 102 15.35 11.71 -16.03
CA THR A 102 15.30 11.45 -14.58
C THR A 102 16.70 11.51 -13.98
N HIS A 103 17.72 11.04 -14.70
CA HIS A 103 19.08 10.97 -14.17
C HIS A 103 19.88 12.28 -14.31
N LEU A 104 19.51 13.13 -15.27
CA LEU A 104 20.30 14.33 -15.58
C LEU A 104 20.34 15.35 -14.44
N HIS A 105 19.32 15.42 -13.57
CA HIS A 105 19.37 16.34 -12.43
C HIS A 105 20.52 16.01 -11.47
N LEU A 106 20.89 14.73 -11.32
CA LEU A 106 22.01 14.34 -10.48
C LEU A 106 23.32 14.90 -11.05
N ALA A 107 23.50 14.80 -12.37
CA ALA A 107 24.68 15.33 -13.05
C ALA A 107 24.78 16.86 -12.87
N LEU A 108 23.67 17.59 -12.97
CA LEU A 108 23.64 19.03 -12.73
C LEU A 108 23.89 19.39 -11.26
N GLN A 109 23.38 18.60 -10.30
CA GLN A 109 23.71 18.80 -8.89
C GLN A 109 25.20 18.56 -8.61
N LEU A 110 25.79 17.51 -9.18
CA LEU A 110 27.22 17.23 -9.03
C LEU A 110 28.09 18.30 -9.70
N LYS A 111 27.63 18.90 -10.80
CA LYS A 111 28.29 20.04 -11.46
C LYS A 111 28.47 21.22 -10.51
N SER A 112 27.50 21.45 -9.61
CA SER A 112 27.61 22.51 -8.61
C SER A 112 28.76 22.32 -7.62
N LEU A 113 29.33 21.11 -7.50
CA LEU A 113 30.46 20.83 -6.60
C LEU A 113 31.82 21.24 -7.17
N GLY A 114 31.88 21.78 -8.39
CA GLY A 114 33.11 22.34 -8.97
C GLY A 114 34.23 21.34 -9.25
N ARG A 115 33.93 20.03 -9.24
CA ARG A 115 34.89 18.96 -9.56
C ARG A 115 34.91 18.68 -11.07
N PRO A 116 36.04 18.23 -11.64
CA PRO A 116 36.07 17.70 -12.99
C PRO A 116 35.12 16.51 -13.15
N MET A 117 34.34 16.49 -14.23
CA MET A 117 33.31 15.49 -14.46
C MET A 117 33.37 14.95 -15.89
N LEU A 118 33.06 13.66 -16.03
CA LEU A 118 32.78 13.01 -17.31
C LEU A 118 31.43 12.29 -17.19
N LEU A 119 30.49 12.60 -18.10
CA LEU A 119 29.23 11.88 -18.18
C LEU A 119 29.36 10.67 -19.10
N ALA A 120 29.11 9.48 -18.57
CA ALA A 120 28.98 8.26 -19.35
C ALA A 120 27.49 7.93 -19.52
N LEU A 121 26.99 8.14 -20.74
CA LEU A 121 25.66 7.79 -21.17
C LEU A 121 25.63 6.28 -21.49
N ASN A 122 25.16 5.48 -20.54
CA ASN A 122 25.22 4.02 -20.56
C ASN A 122 23.95 3.41 -21.20
N MET A 123 24.04 2.15 -21.61
CA MET A 123 22.96 1.39 -22.25
C MET A 123 22.38 2.05 -23.51
N ILE A 124 23.23 2.77 -24.25
CA ILE A 124 22.81 3.48 -25.47
C ILE A 124 22.25 2.53 -26.55
N ASP A 125 22.75 1.29 -26.60
CA ASP A 125 22.29 0.24 -27.51
C ASP A 125 20.86 -0.22 -27.21
N LEU A 126 20.53 -0.35 -25.92
CA LEU A 126 19.18 -0.67 -25.47
C LEU A 126 18.23 0.51 -25.74
N ALA A 127 18.66 1.73 -25.44
CA ALA A 127 17.89 2.94 -25.71
C ALA A 127 17.58 3.10 -27.20
N GLU A 128 18.56 2.91 -28.09
CA GLU A 128 18.35 2.95 -29.54
C GLU A 128 17.43 1.85 -30.04
N ARG A 129 17.57 0.62 -29.51
CA ARG A 129 16.66 -0.50 -29.80
C ARG A 129 15.23 -0.18 -29.39
N ASP A 130 15.06 0.48 -28.25
CA ASP A 130 13.77 0.94 -27.75
C ASP A 130 13.36 2.28 -28.38
N GLY A 131 13.97 2.71 -29.49
CA GLY A 131 13.53 3.86 -30.28
C GLY A 131 13.86 5.24 -29.69
N VAL A 132 14.71 5.29 -28.66
CA VAL A 132 15.23 6.55 -28.09
C VAL A 132 16.51 6.95 -28.84
N LYS A 133 16.51 8.15 -29.43
CA LYS A 133 17.70 8.73 -30.09
C LYS A 133 18.12 10.00 -29.37
N ILE A 134 19.42 10.14 -29.08
CA ILE A 134 19.96 11.27 -28.29
C ILE A 134 21.08 11.96 -29.07
N ASP A 135 21.00 13.30 -29.16
CA ASP A 135 22.06 14.16 -29.66
C ASP A 135 23.10 14.39 -28.56
N VAL A 136 24.17 13.60 -28.60
CA VAL A 136 25.26 13.64 -27.62
C VAL A 136 26.03 14.98 -27.69
N ALA A 137 26.21 15.54 -28.88
CA ALA A 137 26.93 16.79 -29.06
C ALA A 137 26.14 17.96 -28.46
N LYS A 138 24.82 17.99 -28.66
CA LYS A 138 23.92 18.96 -28.03
C LYS A 138 23.91 18.81 -26.51
N LEU A 139 23.91 17.58 -26.00
CA LEU A 139 23.95 17.29 -24.57
C LEU A 139 25.26 17.80 -23.95
N GLU A 140 26.41 17.53 -24.57
CA GLU A 140 27.73 18.03 -24.14
C GLU A 140 27.77 19.57 -24.13
N GLN A 141 27.26 20.22 -25.19
CA GLN A 141 27.19 21.68 -25.29
C GLN A 141 26.35 22.29 -24.15
N ARG A 142 25.18 21.71 -23.86
CA ARG A 142 24.27 22.22 -22.82
C ARG A 142 24.76 21.97 -21.40
N LEU A 143 25.41 20.83 -21.17
CA LEU A 143 25.99 20.50 -19.87
C LEU A 143 27.26 21.28 -19.56
N GLY A 144 28.06 21.60 -20.57
CA GLY A 144 29.33 22.31 -20.43
C GLY A 144 30.44 21.45 -19.83
N PHE A 145 30.30 20.12 -19.85
CA PHE A 145 31.35 19.16 -19.50
C PHE A 145 31.25 17.91 -20.41
N PRO A 146 32.34 17.15 -20.59
CA PRO A 146 32.41 16.08 -21.59
C PRO A 146 31.35 14.99 -21.39
N VAL A 147 30.78 14.51 -22.51
CA VAL A 147 29.81 13.42 -22.55
C VAL A 147 30.33 12.31 -23.48
N VAL A 148 30.17 11.06 -23.06
CA VAL A 148 30.54 9.89 -23.86
C VAL A 148 29.48 8.81 -23.78
N THR A 149 29.23 8.13 -24.90
CA THR A 149 28.35 6.96 -24.93
C THR A 149 29.11 5.71 -24.52
N THR A 150 28.44 4.82 -23.79
CA THR A 150 29.05 3.59 -23.29
C THR A 150 28.11 2.40 -23.39
N THR A 151 28.71 1.24 -23.62
CA THR A 151 28.06 -0.08 -23.50
C THR A 151 28.92 -0.92 -22.57
N ALA A 152 28.56 -0.93 -21.28
CA ALA A 152 29.39 -1.52 -20.22
C ALA A 152 29.72 -3.02 -20.42
N THR A 153 28.86 -3.76 -21.12
CA THR A 153 28.99 -5.21 -21.37
C THR A 153 30.02 -5.56 -22.45
N ARG A 154 30.37 -4.64 -23.36
CA ARG A 154 31.25 -4.91 -24.51
C ARG A 154 32.57 -4.17 -24.37
N LYS A 155 33.71 -4.83 -24.63
CA LYS A 155 35.04 -4.18 -24.59
C LYS A 155 35.12 -2.98 -25.54
N ALA A 156 34.59 -3.10 -26.75
CA ALA A 156 34.55 -2.02 -27.75
C ALA A 156 33.72 -0.82 -27.29
N GLY A 157 32.64 -1.07 -26.53
CA GLY A 157 31.75 -0.05 -25.98
C GLY A 157 32.35 0.82 -24.88
N ARG A 158 33.59 0.53 -24.43
CA ARG A 158 34.30 1.28 -23.38
C ARG A 158 35.51 2.05 -23.93
N ALA A 159 35.91 1.82 -25.18
CA ALA A 159 37.05 2.51 -25.78
C ALA A 159 36.86 4.04 -25.86
N PRO A 160 35.67 4.57 -26.24
CA PRO A 160 35.44 6.02 -26.23
C PRO A 160 35.56 6.64 -24.85
N LEU A 161 35.08 5.93 -23.81
CA LEU A 161 35.17 6.36 -22.41
C LEU A 161 36.63 6.47 -21.96
N LEU A 162 37.43 5.44 -22.25
CA LEU A 162 38.85 5.40 -21.88
C LEU A 162 39.65 6.52 -22.56
N ALA A 163 39.36 6.84 -23.82
CA ALA A 163 40.01 7.94 -24.53
C ALA A 163 39.71 9.30 -23.88
N ARG A 164 38.43 9.60 -23.56
CA ARG A 164 38.04 10.86 -22.90
C ARG A 164 38.53 10.95 -21.45
N LEU A 165 38.74 9.81 -20.77
CA LEU A 165 39.32 9.79 -19.43
C LEU A 165 40.78 10.27 -19.43
N ASP A 166 41.57 9.93 -20.46
CA ASP A 166 42.94 10.43 -20.58
C ASP A 166 42.98 11.97 -20.66
N ASP A 167 42.06 12.56 -21.43
CA ASP A 167 41.90 14.02 -21.54
C ASP A 167 41.50 14.64 -20.20
N LEU A 168 40.54 14.04 -19.49
CA LEU A 168 40.07 14.52 -18.19
C LEU A 168 41.19 14.50 -17.15
N VAL A 169 41.96 13.41 -17.08
CA VAL A 169 43.10 13.28 -16.17
C VAL A 169 44.21 14.27 -16.54
N ALA A 170 44.35 14.63 -17.82
CA ALA A 170 45.35 15.59 -18.28
C ALA A 170 44.99 17.05 -17.98
N THR A 171 43.68 17.37 -17.99
CA THR A 171 43.17 18.75 -17.98
C THR A 171 42.47 19.14 -16.69
N ALA A 172 42.29 18.22 -15.74
CA ALA A 172 41.57 18.43 -14.50
C ALA A 172 42.04 19.70 -13.75
N PRO A 173 41.25 20.79 -13.75
CA PRO A 173 41.57 21.94 -12.90
C PRO A 173 41.40 21.57 -11.42
N ALA A 174 42.14 22.26 -10.54
CA ALA A 174 41.95 22.13 -9.10
C ALA A 174 40.49 22.45 -8.72
N ALA A 175 39.88 21.59 -7.90
CA ALA A 175 38.47 21.72 -7.51
C ALA A 175 38.17 23.11 -6.94
N THR A 176 37.17 23.79 -7.49
CA THR A 176 36.69 25.07 -6.95
C THR A 176 35.75 24.80 -5.79
N THR A 177 35.99 25.44 -4.65
CA THR A 177 35.35 25.10 -3.36
C THR A 177 34.01 25.82 -3.13
N GLU A 178 33.61 26.71 -4.04
CA GLU A 178 32.40 27.52 -3.89
C GLU A 178 31.27 27.00 -4.80
N GLY A 179 30.66 25.90 -4.35
CA GLY A 179 29.46 25.36 -4.97
C GLY A 179 28.19 25.86 -4.28
N HIS A 180 27.41 26.72 -4.92
CA HIS A 180 26.06 27.01 -4.46
C HIS A 180 25.14 25.84 -4.85
N VAL A 181 24.60 25.13 -3.85
CA VAL A 181 23.61 24.07 -4.09
C VAL A 181 22.32 24.72 -4.56
N ALA A 182 22.10 24.74 -5.88
CA ALA A 182 20.89 25.28 -6.49
C ALA A 182 19.64 24.54 -5.99
N ASP A 183 18.52 25.27 -5.87
CA ASP A 183 17.22 24.70 -5.49
C ASP A 183 16.87 23.51 -6.41
N LEU A 184 16.51 22.38 -5.80
CA LEU A 184 16.23 21.12 -6.49
C LEU A 184 15.20 21.28 -7.60
N ARG A 185 14.19 22.14 -7.38
CA ARG A 185 13.14 22.39 -8.39
C ARG A 185 13.70 23.07 -9.64
N THR A 186 14.64 23.99 -9.47
CA THR A 186 15.30 24.69 -10.58
C THR A 186 16.17 23.73 -11.37
N VAL A 187 16.98 22.93 -10.68
CA VAL A 187 17.84 21.91 -11.31
C VAL A 187 17.01 20.87 -12.08
N GLN A 188 15.87 20.44 -11.53
CA GLN A 188 14.96 19.51 -12.22
C GLN A 188 14.31 20.13 -13.46
N ARG A 189 14.01 21.43 -13.47
CA ARG A 189 13.50 22.12 -14.67
C ARG A 189 14.59 22.20 -15.74
N GLU A 190 15.79 22.61 -15.37
CA GLU A 190 16.92 22.68 -16.29
C GLU A 190 17.26 21.31 -16.90
N ALA A 191 17.30 20.25 -16.07
CA ALA A 191 17.47 18.88 -16.54
C ALA A 191 16.41 18.46 -17.58
N ARG A 192 15.13 18.82 -17.34
CA ARG A 192 14.05 18.53 -18.28
C ARG A 192 14.20 19.28 -19.60
N ASP A 193 14.64 20.53 -19.56
CA ASP A 193 14.84 21.36 -20.74
C ASP A 193 16.01 20.85 -21.58
N ILE A 194 17.15 20.52 -20.95
CA ILE A 194 18.31 19.93 -21.63
C ILE A 194 17.91 18.59 -22.26
N ALA A 195 17.24 17.70 -21.50
CA ALA A 195 16.82 16.42 -22.04
C ALA A 195 15.79 16.56 -23.17
N ARG A 196 14.91 17.57 -23.13
CA ARG A 196 13.96 17.84 -24.21
C ARG A 196 14.64 18.26 -25.52
N GLU A 197 15.73 19.03 -25.44
CA GLU A 197 16.50 19.41 -26.62
C GLU A 197 17.44 18.31 -27.12
N ALA A 198 17.95 17.46 -26.22
CA ALA A 198 18.87 16.39 -26.57
C ALA A 198 18.18 15.12 -27.10
N ILE A 199 16.92 14.83 -26.72
CA ILE A 199 16.19 13.65 -27.18
C ILE A 199 15.55 13.94 -28.55
N LEU A 200 16.08 13.28 -29.59
CA LEU A 200 15.66 13.43 -31.00
C LEU A 200 14.42 12.60 -31.35
N ALA A 201 14.30 11.40 -30.77
CA ALA A 201 13.19 10.49 -31.01
C ALA A 201 12.89 9.69 -29.74
N GLU A 202 11.64 9.30 -29.57
CA GLU A 202 11.18 8.47 -28.46
C GLU A 202 9.94 7.65 -28.87
N PRO A 203 9.69 6.50 -28.22
CA PRO A 203 8.53 5.66 -28.49
C PRO A 203 7.19 6.38 -28.37
N ALA A 204 6.23 6.00 -29.21
CA ALA A 204 4.84 6.44 -29.11
C ALA A 204 4.25 6.16 -27.71
N MET A 205 4.59 5.02 -27.09
CA MET A 205 4.12 4.67 -25.75
C MET A 205 4.62 5.64 -24.67
N ASN A 206 5.85 6.16 -24.81
CA ASN A 206 6.41 7.16 -23.90
C ASN A 206 5.68 8.51 -24.07
N GLN A 207 5.30 8.85 -25.31
CA GLN A 207 4.50 10.04 -25.60
C GLN A 207 3.09 9.94 -25.01
N ILE A 208 2.41 8.80 -25.20
CA ILE A 208 1.08 8.52 -24.62
C ILE A 208 1.16 8.57 -23.10
N THR A 209 2.16 7.92 -22.50
CA THR A 209 2.35 7.90 -21.05
C THR A 209 2.43 9.32 -20.49
N ARG A 210 3.22 10.20 -21.12
CA ARG A 210 3.30 11.60 -20.68
C ARG A 210 2.04 12.40 -20.90
N ALA A 211 1.28 12.12 -21.97
CA ALA A 211 0.00 12.76 -22.20
C ALA A 211 -1.00 12.40 -21.10
N ILE A 212 -1.05 11.12 -20.70
CA ILE A 212 -1.86 10.65 -19.58
C ILE A 212 -1.37 11.24 -18.26
N ASP A 213 -0.07 11.17 -17.98
CA ASP A 213 0.53 11.68 -16.73
C ASP A 213 0.28 13.18 -16.56
N ARG A 214 0.20 13.97 -17.64
CA ARG A 214 -0.16 15.40 -17.56
C ARG A 214 -1.53 15.62 -16.91
N ILE A 215 -2.48 14.72 -17.13
CA ILE A 215 -3.83 14.78 -16.59
C ILE A 215 -3.87 14.08 -15.22
N VAL A 216 -3.35 12.85 -15.14
CA VAL A 216 -3.41 12.00 -13.94
C VAL A 216 -2.56 12.54 -12.79
N LEU A 217 -1.43 13.20 -13.06
CA LEU A 217 -0.57 13.80 -12.03
C LEU A 217 -0.90 15.26 -11.75
N ASN A 218 -1.94 15.82 -12.37
CA ASN A 218 -2.39 17.15 -12.03
C ASN A 218 -2.92 17.16 -10.59
N PRO A 219 -2.56 18.14 -9.73
CA PRO A 219 -2.93 18.13 -8.32
C PRO A 219 -4.45 18.18 -8.09
N VAL A 220 -5.23 18.71 -9.04
CA VAL A 220 -6.69 18.78 -8.94
C VAL A 220 -7.33 17.68 -9.78
N ALA A 221 -7.07 17.65 -11.09
CA ALA A 221 -7.69 16.68 -11.98
C ALA A 221 -7.27 15.23 -11.64
N GLY A 222 -6.03 15.02 -11.20
CA GLY A 222 -5.55 13.73 -10.72
C GLY A 222 -6.31 13.24 -9.50
N LEU A 223 -6.63 14.13 -8.54
CA LEU A 223 -7.41 13.76 -7.36
C LEU A 223 -8.83 13.39 -7.75
N PHE A 224 -9.46 14.14 -8.66
CA PHE A 224 -10.78 13.77 -9.18
C PHE A 224 -10.78 12.43 -9.92
N ILE A 225 -9.76 12.16 -10.73
CA ILE A 225 -9.61 10.87 -11.42
C ILE A 225 -9.41 9.75 -10.40
N LEU A 226 -8.56 9.95 -9.38
CA LEU A 226 -8.32 8.98 -8.32
C LEU A 226 -9.62 8.67 -7.57
N PHE A 227 -10.33 9.69 -7.07
CA PHE A 227 -11.58 9.49 -6.37
C PHE A 227 -12.69 8.93 -7.27
N GLY A 228 -12.74 9.33 -8.54
CA GLY A 228 -13.69 8.78 -9.52
C GLY A 228 -13.41 7.31 -9.84
N LEU A 229 -12.13 6.93 -9.96
CA LEU A 229 -11.72 5.55 -10.13
C LEU A 229 -12.06 4.71 -8.88
N LEU A 230 -11.79 5.22 -7.69
CA LEU A 230 -12.18 4.55 -6.45
C LEU A 230 -13.69 4.39 -6.34
N PHE A 231 -14.45 5.42 -6.68
CA PHE A 231 -15.89 5.37 -6.74
C PHE A 231 -16.37 4.28 -7.71
N LEU A 232 -15.76 4.17 -8.89
CA LEU A 232 -16.06 3.10 -9.86
C LEU A 232 -15.76 1.72 -9.28
N VAL A 233 -14.62 1.53 -8.61
CA VAL A 233 -14.27 0.27 -7.94
C VAL A 233 -15.34 -0.09 -6.91
N PHE A 234 -15.74 0.85 -6.06
CA PHE A 234 -16.81 0.61 -5.09
C PHE A 234 -18.12 0.26 -5.79
N GLN A 235 -18.58 1.05 -6.75
CA GLN A 235 -19.81 0.79 -7.49
C GLN A 235 -19.82 -0.61 -8.13
N ALA A 236 -18.72 -1.02 -8.75
CA ALA A 236 -18.60 -2.37 -9.31
C ALA A 236 -18.69 -3.45 -8.22
N VAL A 237 -17.98 -3.26 -7.11
CA VAL A 237 -17.96 -4.19 -5.97
C VAL A 237 -19.34 -4.34 -5.31
N PHE A 238 -20.21 -3.33 -5.35
CA PHE A 238 -21.57 -3.42 -4.81
C PHE A 238 -22.57 -3.90 -5.84
N THR A 239 -22.69 -3.14 -6.93
CA THR A 239 -23.77 -3.32 -7.91
C THR A 239 -23.54 -4.56 -8.77
N TRP A 240 -22.29 -4.86 -9.13
CA TRP A 240 -22.01 -6.03 -9.98
C TRP A 240 -21.87 -7.32 -9.17
N ALA A 241 -21.58 -7.22 -7.86
CA ALA A 241 -21.52 -8.39 -6.98
C ALA A 241 -22.91 -8.85 -6.51
N GLU A 242 -23.92 -7.96 -6.47
CA GLU A 242 -25.26 -8.26 -5.98
C GLU A 242 -25.89 -9.47 -6.69
N LEU A 243 -25.93 -9.46 -8.02
CA LEU A 243 -26.52 -10.56 -8.80
C LEU A 243 -25.86 -11.94 -8.52
N PRO A 244 -24.53 -12.11 -8.62
CA PRO A 244 -23.92 -13.40 -8.29
C PRO A 244 -24.03 -13.75 -6.80
N MET A 245 -24.10 -12.76 -5.90
CA MET A 245 -24.33 -13.00 -4.47
C MET A 245 -25.71 -13.60 -4.21
N THR A 246 -26.77 -13.00 -4.75
CA THR A 246 -28.14 -13.50 -4.56
C THR A 246 -28.33 -14.88 -5.18
N LEU A 247 -27.76 -15.12 -6.37
CA LEU A 247 -27.81 -16.45 -7.00
C LEU A 247 -27.14 -17.54 -6.13
N ILE A 248 -26.04 -17.20 -5.46
CA ILE A 248 -25.39 -18.14 -4.53
C ILE A 248 -26.27 -18.31 -3.28
N GLU A 249 -26.77 -17.23 -2.69
CA GLU A 249 -27.61 -17.26 -1.49
C GLU A 249 -28.88 -18.11 -1.71
N ASP A 250 -29.62 -17.83 -2.80
CA ASP A 250 -30.80 -18.58 -3.21
C ASP A 250 -30.46 -20.04 -3.50
N GLY A 251 -29.31 -20.30 -4.14
CA GLY A 251 -28.83 -21.65 -4.41
C GLY A 251 -28.56 -22.46 -3.13
N PHE A 252 -27.94 -21.85 -2.12
CA PHE A 252 -27.68 -22.49 -0.83
C PHE A 252 -28.96 -22.61 0.02
N ALA A 253 -29.87 -21.64 -0.05
CA ALA A 253 -31.17 -21.71 0.60
C ALA A 253 -32.02 -22.85 0.02
N ALA A 254 -32.08 -22.98 -1.31
CA ALA A 254 -32.76 -24.07 -1.99
C ALA A 254 -32.14 -25.44 -1.66
N LEU A 255 -30.81 -25.52 -1.61
CA LEU A 255 -30.09 -26.72 -1.19
C LEU A 255 -30.43 -27.10 0.27
N GLY A 256 -30.48 -26.11 1.16
CA GLY A 256 -30.85 -26.28 2.56
C GLY A 256 -32.30 -26.77 2.72
N ALA A 257 -33.24 -26.19 1.97
CA ALA A 257 -34.65 -26.60 1.98
C ALA A 257 -34.83 -28.03 1.43
N TRP A 258 -34.14 -28.37 0.33
CA TRP A 258 -34.19 -29.70 -0.26
C TRP A 258 -33.66 -30.78 0.70
N ILE A 259 -32.50 -30.54 1.30
CA ILE A 259 -31.92 -31.47 2.28
C ILE A 259 -32.76 -31.51 3.57
N GLY A 260 -33.27 -30.37 4.03
CA GLY A 260 -34.14 -30.27 5.19
C GLY A 260 -35.50 -30.96 5.04
N GLY A 261 -35.99 -31.09 3.79
CA GLY A 261 -37.21 -31.84 3.47
C GLY A 261 -37.02 -33.35 3.41
N THR A 262 -35.78 -33.83 3.25
CA THR A 262 -35.47 -35.28 3.20
C THR A 262 -35.03 -35.85 4.56
N LEU A 263 -34.60 -34.99 5.47
CA LEU A 263 -34.18 -35.37 6.82
C LEU A 263 -35.34 -35.26 7.81
N GLY A 264 -35.48 -36.26 8.70
CA GLY A 264 -36.38 -36.19 9.84
C GLY A 264 -36.03 -35.04 10.80
N GLU A 265 -37.01 -34.56 11.55
CA GLU A 265 -36.76 -33.52 12.56
C GLU A 265 -35.78 -34.01 13.62
N GLY A 266 -34.76 -33.20 13.92
CA GLY A 266 -33.74 -33.53 14.89
C GLY A 266 -32.45 -32.74 14.74
N TRP A 267 -31.48 -33.03 15.61
CA TRP A 267 -30.20 -32.32 15.67
C TRP A 267 -29.39 -32.43 14.37
N LEU A 268 -29.50 -33.56 13.65
CA LEU A 268 -28.78 -33.79 12.40
C LEU A 268 -29.27 -32.86 11.27
N LYS A 269 -30.58 -32.66 11.16
CA LYS A 269 -31.17 -31.70 10.23
C LYS A 269 -30.69 -30.27 10.54
N SER A 270 -30.73 -29.88 11.81
CA SER A 270 -30.27 -28.55 12.23
C SER A 270 -28.77 -28.34 11.97
N LEU A 271 -27.92 -29.35 12.26
CA LEU A 271 -26.48 -29.26 12.00
C LEU A 271 -26.19 -29.12 10.50
N ILE A 272 -26.83 -29.94 9.66
CA ILE A 272 -26.55 -29.94 8.22
C ILE A 272 -27.08 -28.65 7.58
N VAL A 273 -28.33 -28.25 7.87
CA VAL A 273 -28.96 -27.10 7.24
C VAL A 273 -28.44 -25.78 7.83
N ASN A 274 -28.56 -25.59 9.15
CA ASN A 274 -28.25 -24.32 9.82
C ASN A 274 -26.76 -24.19 10.20
N GLY A 275 -26.07 -25.30 10.45
CA GLY A 275 -24.64 -25.28 10.76
C GLY A 275 -23.77 -25.28 9.49
N ILE A 276 -23.89 -26.32 8.67
CA ILE A 276 -22.96 -26.59 7.56
C ILE A 276 -23.36 -25.84 6.29
N ILE A 277 -24.57 -26.04 5.77
CA ILE A 277 -25.00 -25.46 4.50
C ILE A 277 -25.06 -23.93 4.61
N ALA A 278 -25.74 -23.40 5.64
CA ALA A 278 -25.77 -21.96 5.88
C ALA A 278 -24.35 -21.40 6.16
N GLY A 279 -23.52 -22.12 6.91
CA GLY A 279 -22.12 -21.75 7.15
C GLY A 279 -21.28 -21.66 5.88
N VAL A 280 -21.33 -22.67 5.00
CA VAL A 280 -20.61 -22.68 3.71
C VAL A 280 -21.18 -21.65 2.74
N GLY A 281 -22.50 -21.51 2.68
CA GLY A 281 -23.17 -20.48 1.89
C GLY A 281 -22.69 -19.09 2.28
N SER A 282 -22.63 -18.79 3.58
CA SER A 282 -22.13 -17.51 4.08
C SER A 282 -20.70 -17.19 3.62
N VAL A 283 -19.83 -18.19 3.42
CA VAL A 283 -18.47 -17.98 2.90
C VAL A 283 -18.46 -17.71 1.41
N ILE A 284 -19.20 -18.51 0.64
CA ILE A 284 -19.13 -18.51 -0.82
C ILE A 284 -19.84 -17.28 -1.40
N VAL A 285 -20.89 -16.78 -0.74
CA VAL A 285 -21.60 -15.56 -1.13
C VAL A 285 -20.63 -14.37 -1.28
N PHE A 286 -19.56 -14.26 -0.49
CA PHE A 286 -18.63 -13.12 -0.61
C PHE A 286 -17.58 -13.24 -1.72
N LEU A 287 -17.42 -14.42 -2.34
CA LEU A 287 -16.39 -14.65 -3.34
C LEU A 287 -16.49 -13.70 -4.56
N PRO A 288 -17.68 -13.43 -5.15
CA PRO A 288 -17.80 -12.52 -6.30
C PRO A 288 -17.30 -11.10 -5.98
N GLN A 289 -17.68 -10.57 -4.82
CA GLN A 289 -17.28 -9.23 -4.37
C GLN A 289 -15.75 -9.12 -4.24
N ILE A 290 -15.11 -10.15 -3.68
CA ILE A 290 -13.66 -10.25 -3.51
C ILE A 290 -12.95 -10.37 -4.87
N LEU A 291 -13.49 -11.15 -5.81
CA LEU A 291 -12.91 -11.30 -7.15
C LEU A 291 -12.97 -9.99 -7.94
N ILE A 292 -14.11 -9.29 -7.94
CA ILE A 292 -14.24 -7.98 -8.61
C ILE A 292 -13.20 -7.01 -8.04
N LEU A 293 -13.09 -6.97 -6.72
CA LEU A 293 -12.13 -6.10 -6.05
C LEU A 293 -10.68 -6.41 -6.44
N PHE A 294 -10.26 -7.68 -6.38
CA PHE A 294 -8.91 -8.07 -6.78
C PHE A 294 -8.66 -7.83 -8.27
N ALA A 295 -9.67 -8.00 -9.12
CA ALA A 295 -9.58 -7.67 -10.54
C ALA A 295 -9.21 -6.19 -10.75
N PHE A 296 -9.86 -5.26 -10.05
CA PHE A 296 -9.50 -3.84 -10.12
C PHE A 296 -8.10 -3.55 -9.56
N ILE A 297 -7.76 -4.09 -8.39
CA ILE A 297 -6.42 -3.86 -7.80
C ILE A 297 -5.32 -4.37 -8.74
N LEU A 298 -5.47 -5.59 -9.28
CA LEU A 298 -4.52 -6.17 -10.22
C LEU A 298 -4.42 -5.36 -11.52
N ALA A 299 -5.54 -4.82 -12.02
CA ALA A 299 -5.54 -3.97 -13.21
C ALA A 299 -4.81 -2.63 -12.96
N LEU A 300 -5.01 -2.00 -11.79
CA LEU A 300 -4.36 -0.76 -11.42
C LEU A 300 -2.85 -0.93 -11.17
N GLU A 301 -2.47 -2.07 -10.61
CA GLU A 301 -1.07 -2.43 -10.38
C GLU A 301 -0.36 -2.71 -11.71
N ALA A 302 -0.93 -3.59 -12.54
CA ALA A 302 -0.34 -3.99 -13.81
C ALA A 302 -0.30 -2.85 -14.85
N SER A 303 -1.23 -1.89 -14.78
CA SER A 303 -1.21 -0.71 -15.63
C SER A 303 -0.17 0.34 -15.22
N GLY A 304 0.40 0.23 -14.01
CA GLY A 304 1.31 1.23 -13.46
C GLY A 304 0.62 2.49 -12.91
N TYR A 305 -0.71 2.52 -12.84
CA TYR A 305 -1.47 3.64 -12.27
C TYR A 305 -1.21 3.81 -10.77
N MET A 306 -1.02 2.72 -10.03
CA MET A 306 -0.77 2.76 -8.57
C MET A 306 0.45 3.63 -8.20
N ALA A 307 1.49 3.65 -9.03
CA ALA A 307 2.66 4.51 -8.81
C ALA A 307 2.31 6.01 -8.92
N ARG A 308 1.43 6.38 -9.87
CA ARG A 308 0.97 7.77 -10.04
C ARG A 308 0.07 8.19 -8.90
N ALA A 309 -0.85 7.31 -8.49
CA ALA A 309 -1.73 7.56 -7.36
C ALA A 309 -0.92 7.79 -6.07
N ALA A 310 0.13 7.00 -5.83
CA ALA A 310 1.05 7.21 -4.71
C ALA A 310 1.79 8.55 -4.78
N PHE A 311 2.27 8.93 -5.97
CA PHE A 311 2.93 10.23 -6.18
C PHE A 311 1.98 11.40 -5.92
N LEU A 312 0.75 11.33 -6.42
CA LEU A 312 -0.27 12.36 -6.21
C LEU A 312 -0.63 12.53 -4.73
N MET A 313 -0.65 11.43 -3.98
CA MET A 313 -0.98 11.42 -2.55
C MET A 313 0.21 11.73 -1.65
N ASP A 314 1.44 11.79 -2.18
CA ASP A 314 2.67 12.00 -1.40
C ASP A 314 2.61 13.29 -0.57
N GLU A 315 2.13 14.40 -1.16
CA GLU A 315 2.04 15.66 -0.43
C GLU A 315 1.07 15.58 0.77
N LEU A 316 -0.08 14.89 0.60
CA LEU A 316 -1.03 14.69 1.68
C LEU A 316 -0.45 13.78 2.77
N MET A 317 0.22 12.70 2.38
CA MET A 317 0.83 11.73 3.30
C MET A 317 1.98 12.35 4.09
N LEU A 318 2.81 13.19 3.46
CA LEU A 318 3.90 13.90 4.11
C LEU A 318 3.41 14.86 5.21
N ARG A 319 2.24 15.48 5.06
CA ARG A 319 1.62 16.32 6.12
C ARG A 319 1.27 15.51 7.38
N VAL A 320 0.96 14.22 7.21
CA VAL A 320 0.68 13.27 8.30
C VAL A 320 1.98 12.65 8.85
N GLY A 321 3.10 12.85 8.15
CA GLY A 321 4.40 12.26 8.47
C GLY A 321 4.62 10.86 7.89
N LEU A 322 3.81 10.45 6.92
CA LEU A 322 3.94 9.18 6.19
C LEU A 322 4.59 9.37 4.82
N ASN A 323 5.17 8.30 4.29
CA ASN A 323 5.64 8.23 2.90
C ASN A 323 4.45 8.10 1.92
N GLY A 324 4.51 8.69 0.72
CA GLY A 324 3.47 8.55 -0.30
C GLY A 324 3.14 7.10 -0.69
N ARG A 325 4.09 6.16 -0.60
CA ARG A 325 3.83 4.72 -0.78
C ARG A 325 2.86 4.14 0.25
N ALA A 326 2.70 4.77 1.43
CA ALA A 326 1.72 4.37 2.43
C ALA A 326 0.28 4.49 1.94
N PHE A 327 0.03 5.35 0.94
CA PHE A 327 -1.28 5.43 0.31
C PHE A 327 -1.69 4.11 -0.37
N ILE A 328 -0.75 3.39 -1.00
CA ILE A 328 -1.05 2.13 -1.72
C ILE A 328 -1.68 1.09 -0.77
N PRO A 329 -1.06 0.76 0.39
CA PRO A 329 -1.68 -0.08 1.42
C PRO A 329 -3.00 0.43 1.95
N LEU A 330 -3.11 1.72 2.26
CA LEU A 330 -4.31 2.29 2.86
C LEU A 330 -5.49 2.25 1.89
N LEU A 331 -5.24 2.53 0.61
CA LEU A 331 -6.22 2.41 -0.46
C LEU A 331 -6.75 0.97 -0.59
N SER A 332 -5.82 0.02 -0.65
CA SER A 332 -6.13 -1.42 -0.68
C SER A 332 -6.85 -1.88 0.59
N SER A 333 -6.69 -1.18 1.72
CA SER A 333 -7.34 -1.51 2.99
C SER A 333 -8.83 -1.16 3.07
N PHE A 334 -9.30 -0.15 2.32
CA PHE A 334 -10.74 0.13 2.16
C PHE A 334 -11.51 -1.02 1.52
N ALA A 335 -10.78 -1.77 0.70
CA ALA A 335 -11.24 -2.96 0.06
C ALA A 335 -11.14 -4.12 1.04
N CYS A 336 -9.92 -4.45 1.46
CA CYS A 336 -9.67 -5.38 2.55
C CYS A 336 -8.34 -5.06 3.25
N ALA A 337 -8.35 -5.01 4.58
CA ALA A 337 -7.16 -4.71 5.37
C ALA A 337 -6.03 -5.74 5.17
N ILE A 338 -6.35 -7.00 4.84
CA ILE A 338 -5.35 -8.06 4.65
C ILE A 338 -4.38 -7.77 3.48
N PRO A 339 -4.84 -7.66 2.21
CA PRO A 339 -3.95 -7.30 1.11
C PRO A 339 -3.35 -5.91 1.28
N GLY A 340 -4.07 -4.97 1.91
CA GLY A 340 -3.56 -3.67 2.30
C GLY A 340 -2.28 -3.78 3.15
N MET A 341 -2.35 -4.42 4.31
CA MET A 341 -1.19 -4.63 5.18
C MET A 341 -0.05 -5.41 4.50
N MET A 342 -0.36 -6.43 3.69
CA MET A 342 0.69 -7.15 2.96
C MET A 342 1.42 -6.28 1.93
N SER A 343 0.72 -5.33 1.30
CA SER A 343 1.33 -4.39 0.37
C SER A 343 2.20 -3.32 1.05
N ALA A 344 2.12 -3.18 2.38
CA ALA A 344 2.99 -2.27 3.14
C ALA A 344 4.48 -2.67 3.06
N ARG A 345 4.81 -3.86 2.55
CA ARG A 345 6.18 -4.28 2.22
C ARG A 345 6.88 -3.38 1.20
N THR A 346 6.11 -2.61 0.42
CA THR A 346 6.65 -1.63 -0.53
C THR A 346 7.24 -0.38 0.15
N ILE A 347 6.97 -0.21 1.46
CA ILE A 347 7.48 0.89 2.30
C ILE A 347 8.81 0.45 2.92
N GLU A 348 9.88 1.14 2.53
CA GLU A 348 11.25 0.83 2.96
C GLU A 348 11.51 1.21 4.42
N ASN A 349 10.95 2.33 4.88
CA ASN A 349 11.10 2.78 6.26
C ASN A 349 10.22 1.94 7.21
N GLU A 350 10.84 1.30 8.20
CA GLU A 350 10.15 0.40 9.13
C GLU A 350 9.10 1.12 10.00
N ASN A 351 9.36 2.36 10.42
CA ASN A 351 8.43 3.14 11.26
C ASN A 351 7.19 3.58 10.45
N ASP A 352 7.37 3.96 9.19
CA ASP A 352 6.27 4.29 8.30
C ASP A 352 5.46 3.03 7.94
N ARG A 353 6.16 1.91 7.69
CA ARG A 353 5.53 0.61 7.45
C ARG A 353 4.69 0.17 8.64
N LEU A 354 5.26 0.25 9.85
CA LEU A 354 4.57 -0.10 11.09
C LEU A 354 3.32 0.78 11.29
N THR A 355 3.45 2.09 11.15
CA THR A 355 2.32 3.02 11.27
C THR A 355 1.22 2.71 10.26
N THR A 356 1.60 2.42 9.02
CA THR A 356 0.68 2.08 7.94
C THR A 356 -0.08 0.79 8.25
N ILE A 357 0.60 -0.24 8.77
CA ILE A 357 -0.03 -1.51 9.19
C ILE A 357 -0.99 -1.27 10.36
N LEU A 358 -0.58 -0.47 11.36
CA LEU A 358 -1.41 -0.17 12.53
C LEU A 358 -2.69 0.58 12.14
N VAL A 359 -2.63 1.46 11.15
CA VAL A 359 -3.74 2.34 10.73
C VAL A 359 -4.60 1.73 9.61
N ALA A 360 -4.10 0.77 8.83
CA ALA A 360 -4.87 0.06 7.81
C ALA A 360 -6.25 -0.46 8.30
N PRO A 361 -6.37 -1.02 9.52
CA PRO A 361 -7.63 -1.32 10.18
C PRO A 361 -8.65 -0.18 10.35
N LEU A 362 -8.26 1.08 10.29
CA LEU A 362 -9.18 2.20 10.44
C LEU A 362 -9.90 2.54 9.13
N MET A 363 -9.39 2.01 8.01
CA MET A 363 -10.10 2.05 6.74
C MET A 363 -11.27 1.08 6.79
N THR A 364 -12.47 1.60 6.53
CA THR A 364 -13.69 0.80 6.48
C THR A 364 -13.62 -0.17 5.31
N CYS A 365 -13.44 -1.45 5.63
CA CYS A 365 -13.39 -2.54 4.64
C CYS A 365 -14.80 -2.99 4.23
N SER A 366 -14.89 -3.65 3.07
CA SER A 366 -16.18 -4.06 2.50
C SER A 366 -16.99 -5.00 3.42
N ALA A 367 -16.32 -5.82 4.23
CA ALA A 367 -16.96 -6.74 5.17
C ALA A 367 -17.84 -6.05 6.24
N ARG A 368 -17.69 -4.73 6.46
CA ARG A 368 -18.55 -3.97 7.38
C ARG A 368 -19.90 -3.59 6.79
N LEU A 369 -20.02 -3.65 5.47
CA LEU A 369 -21.16 -3.12 4.74
C LEU A 369 -22.48 -3.84 5.04
N PRO A 370 -22.55 -5.18 5.12
CA PRO A 370 -23.81 -5.84 5.49
C PRO A 370 -24.34 -5.38 6.85
N VAL A 371 -23.44 -5.12 7.80
CA VAL A 371 -23.81 -4.57 9.12
C VAL A 371 -24.33 -3.15 8.95
N TYR A 372 -23.64 -2.29 8.20
CA TYR A 372 -24.06 -0.91 7.99
C TYR A 372 -25.39 -0.83 7.26
N THR A 373 -25.56 -1.55 6.16
CA THR A 373 -26.79 -1.52 5.37
C THR A 373 -27.97 -2.06 6.15
N LEU A 374 -27.83 -3.15 6.90
CA LEU A 374 -28.89 -3.69 7.75
C LEU A 374 -29.34 -2.68 8.81
N ILE A 375 -28.40 -2.13 9.58
CA ILE A 375 -28.73 -1.23 10.69
C ILE A 375 -29.23 0.13 10.18
N ILE A 376 -28.65 0.66 9.09
CA ILE A 376 -29.15 1.88 8.46
C ILE A 376 -30.55 1.67 7.90
N ALA A 377 -30.82 0.57 7.20
CA ALA A 377 -32.14 0.27 6.66
C ALA A 377 -33.18 0.06 7.78
N ALA A 378 -32.77 -0.53 8.91
CA ALA A 378 -33.66 -0.76 10.05
C ALA A 378 -33.95 0.51 10.85
N PHE A 379 -32.98 1.39 11.10
CA PHE A 379 -33.16 2.50 12.06
C PHE A 379 -33.18 3.91 11.45
N ILE A 380 -32.67 4.08 10.23
CA ILE A 380 -32.57 5.39 9.59
C ILE A 380 -33.67 5.52 8.54
N PRO A 381 -34.58 6.49 8.67
CA PRO A 381 -35.69 6.63 7.73
C PRO A 381 -35.17 7.02 6.33
N PRO A 382 -35.79 6.52 5.25
CA PRO A 382 -35.41 6.83 3.87
C PRO A 382 -35.90 8.23 3.44
N THR A 383 -35.60 9.26 4.23
CA THR A 383 -36.00 10.65 3.96
C THR A 383 -34.98 11.35 3.07
N ALA A 384 -35.47 12.14 2.11
CA ALA A 384 -34.63 13.02 1.31
C ALA A 384 -34.15 14.24 2.12
N VAL A 385 -32.86 14.54 2.02
CA VAL A 385 -32.19 15.73 2.56
C VAL A 385 -31.61 16.49 1.37
N GLY A 386 -32.41 17.40 0.81
CA GLY A 386 -32.08 18.09 -0.44
C GLY A 386 -31.98 17.11 -1.62
N TRP A 387 -30.81 17.04 -2.26
CA TRP A 387 -30.53 16.15 -3.39
C TRP A 387 -30.05 14.75 -2.95
N PHE A 388 -29.88 14.53 -1.65
CA PHE A 388 -29.29 13.30 -1.08
C PHE A 388 -30.29 12.55 -0.19
N ASN A 389 -30.08 11.26 0.02
CA ASN A 389 -30.87 10.45 0.96
C ASN A 389 -30.16 10.39 2.33
N LEU A 390 -30.91 10.50 3.44
CA LEU A 390 -30.37 10.43 4.80
C LEU A 390 -29.56 9.15 5.07
N GLN A 391 -30.04 8.00 4.62
CA GLN A 391 -29.32 6.72 4.74
C GLN A 391 -27.95 6.77 4.04
N GLY A 392 -27.91 7.39 2.85
CA GLY A 392 -26.67 7.62 2.10
C GLY A 392 -25.73 8.58 2.83
N LEU A 393 -26.25 9.64 3.45
CA LEU A 393 -25.45 10.57 4.26
C LEU A 393 -24.87 9.91 5.51
N VAL A 394 -25.64 9.06 6.20
CA VAL A 394 -25.14 8.29 7.35
C VAL A 394 -24.03 7.34 6.90
N MET A 395 -24.23 6.59 5.83
CA MET A 395 -23.21 5.72 5.26
C MET A 395 -21.93 6.50 4.90
N PHE A 396 -22.07 7.65 4.25
CA PHE A 396 -20.94 8.52 3.89
C PHE A 396 -20.21 9.02 5.14
N ALA A 397 -20.93 9.45 6.18
CA ALA A 397 -20.35 9.89 7.44
C ALA A 397 -19.55 8.76 8.13
N LEU A 398 -20.05 7.52 8.13
CA LEU A 398 -19.32 6.37 8.65
C LEU A 398 -18.01 6.13 7.90
N TYR A 399 -18.03 6.22 6.57
CA TYR A 399 -16.83 6.07 5.74
C TYR A 399 -15.79 7.16 6.02
N ILE A 400 -16.20 8.43 5.99
CA ILE A 400 -15.32 9.57 6.27
C ILE A 400 -14.76 9.51 7.68
N SER A 401 -15.55 9.09 8.68
CA SER A 401 -15.06 8.96 10.05
C SER A 401 -13.90 7.97 10.17
N GLY A 402 -13.95 6.85 9.43
CA GLY A 402 -12.83 5.91 9.30
C GLY A 402 -11.57 6.56 8.72
N VAL A 403 -11.69 7.28 7.60
CA VAL A 403 -10.57 7.98 6.96
C VAL A 403 -9.94 9.05 7.86
N VAL A 404 -10.78 9.89 8.46
CA VAL A 404 -10.33 10.97 9.34
C VAL A 404 -9.64 10.37 10.57
N SER A 405 -10.22 9.33 11.18
CA SER A 405 -9.59 8.65 12.31
C SER A 405 -8.23 8.03 11.94
N ALA A 406 -8.12 7.46 10.73
CA ALA A 406 -6.89 6.87 10.24
C ALA A 406 -5.78 7.92 10.12
N VAL A 407 -6.10 9.09 9.58
CA VAL A 407 -5.19 10.23 9.48
C VAL A 407 -4.79 10.74 10.88
N VAL A 408 -5.75 10.91 11.79
CA VAL A 408 -5.48 11.38 13.16
C VAL A 408 -4.58 10.40 13.92
N VAL A 409 -4.90 9.10 13.87
CA VAL A 409 -4.11 8.07 14.55
C VAL A 409 -2.72 7.95 13.92
N ALA A 410 -2.60 7.99 12.59
CA ALA A 410 -1.30 8.02 11.92
C ALA A 410 -0.44 9.20 12.40
N PHE A 411 -1.01 10.40 12.45
CA PHE A 411 -0.33 11.60 12.95
C PHE A 411 0.12 11.45 14.41
N LEU A 412 -0.76 10.95 15.28
CA LEU A 412 -0.44 10.72 16.69
C LEU A 412 0.67 9.69 16.87
N LEU A 413 0.61 8.57 16.14
CA LEU A 413 1.64 7.53 16.18
C LEU A 413 3.00 8.07 15.70
N LYS A 414 3.02 8.79 14.58
CA LYS A 414 4.24 9.40 14.04
C LYS A 414 4.88 10.42 14.98
N ARG A 415 4.07 11.12 15.77
CA ARG A 415 4.56 12.09 16.76
C ARG A 415 5.07 11.42 18.05
N THR A 416 4.57 10.24 18.39
CA THR A 416 4.82 9.58 19.68
C THR A 416 5.68 8.31 19.53
N LEU A 417 5.13 7.24 18.97
CA LEU A 417 5.70 5.89 18.99
C LEU A 417 6.59 5.57 17.79
N THR A 418 6.30 6.13 16.61
CA THR A 418 6.97 5.81 15.33
C THR A 418 7.69 7.02 14.73
N GLN A 419 8.41 7.74 15.60
CA GLN A 419 9.16 8.93 15.22
C GLN A 419 10.21 8.62 14.15
N GLY A 420 10.37 9.54 13.20
CA GLY A 420 11.34 9.41 12.12
C GLY A 420 11.23 10.57 11.16
N ARG A 421 12.33 10.91 10.49
CA ARG A 421 12.32 11.99 9.49
C ARG A 421 11.45 11.55 8.30
N PRO A 422 10.46 12.35 7.86
CA PRO A 422 9.68 12.03 6.68
C PRO A 422 10.62 11.94 5.47
N GLN A 423 10.48 10.86 4.71
CA GLN A 423 11.30 10.61 3.52
C GLN A 423 10.48 10.98 2.28
N PRO A 424 10.87 12.01 1.52
CA PRO A 424 10.18 12.35 0.28
C PRO A 424 10.25 11.17 -0.69
N LEU A 425 9.15 10.85 -1.38
CA LEU A 425 9.13 9.78 -2.36
C LEU A 425 9.95 10.18 -3.59
N LEU A 426 11.00 9.42 -3.92
CA LEU A 426 11.57 9.41 -5.27
C LEU A 426 11.23 8.07 -5.90
N MET A 427 10.46 8.11 -6.99
CA MET A 427 10.05 6.92 -7.70
C MET A 427 10.21 7.15 -9.19
N GLU A 428 10.93 6.25 -9.84
CA GLU A 428 10.89 6.14 -11.30
C GLU A 428 9.52 5.56 -11.67
N MET A 429 8.74 6.35 -12.42
CA MET A 429 7.39 5.95 -12.80
C MET A 429 7.48 4.98 -13.98
N PRO A 430 6.97 3.74 -13.86
CA PRO A 430 6.99 2.78 -14.96
C PRO A 430 6.13 3.28 -16.12
N THR A 431 6.38 2.88 -17.36
CA THR A 431 5.49 3.24 -18.47
C THR A 431 4.10 2.60 -18.31
N TYR A 432 3.05 3.24 -18.85
CA TYR A 432 1.74 2.60 -18.91
C TYR A 432 1.82 1.37 -19.81
N LYS A 433 1.25 0.26 -19.33
CA LYS A 433 1.17 -1.01 -20.06
C LYS A 433 -0.22 -1.58 -19.90
N LEU A 434 -0.67 -2.35 -20.89
CA LEU A 434 -1.88 -3.15 -20.73
C LEU A 434 -1.54 -4.40 -19.90
N PRO A 435 -2.38 -4.80 -18.94
CA PRO A 435 -2.18 -6.03 -18.19
C PRO A 435 -2.16 -7.23 -19.14
N ASP A 436 -1.20 -8.14 -18.95
CA ASP A 436 -1.23 -9.44 -19.63
C ASP A 436 -2.45 -10.22 -19.14
N ALA A 437 -3.33 -10.62 -20.06
CA ALA A 437 -4.60 -11.26 -19.71
C ALA A 437 -4.39 -12.59 -18.98
N ARG A 438 -3.38 -13.37 -19.38
CA ARG A 438 -3.12 -14.68 -18.77
C ARG A 438 -2.65 -14.51 -17.34
N ASP A 439 -1.66 -13.64 -17.12
CA ASP A 439 -1.16 -13.36 -15.77
C ASP A 439 -2.26 -12.75 -14.90
N PHE A 440 -3.10 -11.88 -15.45
CA PHE A 440 -4.23 -11.29 -14.75
C PHE A 440 -5.21 -12.35 -14.22
N PHE A 441 -5.71 -13.25 -15.08
CA PHE A 441 -6.67 -14.28 -14.67
C PHE A 441 -6.07 -15.34 -13.75
N ILE A 442 -4.80 -15.72 -13.96
CA ILE A 442 -4.09 -16.65 -13.06
C ILE A 442 -3.98 -16.03 -11.66
N ASN A 443 -3.56 -14.77 -11.56
CA ASN A 443 -3.48 -14.07 -10.28
C ASN A 443 -4.86 -13.95 -9.62
N LEU A 444 -5.89 -13.59 -10.37
CA LEU A 444 -7.25 -13.49 -9.86
C LEU A 444 -7.75 -14.83 -9.29
N TRP A 445 -7.55 -15.93 -10.02
CA TRP A 445 -7.89 -17.28 -9.58
C TRP A 445 -7.14 -17.68 -8.30
N MET A 446 -5.83 -17.42 -8.24
CA MET A 446 -5.01 -17.71 -7.05
C MET A 446 -5.51 -16.94 -5.82
N ARG A 447 -5.93 -15.68 -5.98
CA ARG A 447 -6.50 -14.87 -4.89
C ARG A 447 -7.82 -15.44 -4.40
N GLY A 448 -8.73 -15.80 -5.32
CA GLY A 448 -10.00 -16.45 -4.99
C GLY A 448 -9.81 -17.78 -4.26
N TRP A 449 -8.92 -18.63 -4.75
CA TRP A 449 -8.61 -19.92 -4.12
C TRP A 449 -7.95 -19.77 -2.74
N ALA A 450 -7.06 -18.79 -2.59
CA ALA A 450 -6.44 -18.49 -1.30
C ALA A 450 -7.47 -18.02 -0.27
N PHE A 451 -8.45 -17.22 -0.67
CA PHE A 451 -9.58 -16.83 0.19
C PHE A 451 -10.39 -18.06 0.61
N LEU A 452 -10.80 -18.90 -0.35
CA LEU A 452 -11.63 -20.07 -0.08
C LEU A 452 -10.95 -21.06 0.88
N LYS A 453 -9.66 -21.37 0.65
CA LYS A 453 -8.92 -22.31 1.52
C LYS A 453 -8.62 -21.76 2.91
N ARG A 454 -8.24 -20.48 3.01
CA ARG A 454 -7.77 -19.90 4.28
C ARG A 454 -8.92 -19.34 5.08
N ALA A 455 -9.62 -18.33 4.55
CA ALA A 455 -10.72 -17.68 5.27
C ALA A 455 -11.94 -18.60 5.40
N GLY A 456 -12.28 -19.33 4.32
CA GLY A 456 -13.44 -20.21 4.31
C GLY A 456 -13.39 -21.31 5.37
N MET A 457 -12.22 -21.89 5.63
CA MET A 457 -12.04 -22.90 6.69
C MET A 457 -12.33 -22.33 8.08
N TYR A 458 -11.81 -21.15 8.41
CA TYR A 458 -12.02 -20.53 9.72
C TYR A 458 -13.48 -20.13 9.91
N ILE A 459 -14.09 -19.50 8.91
CA ILE A 459 -15.49 -19.06 8.98
C ILE A 459 -16.40 -20.28 9.16
N PHE A 460 -16.20 -21.34 8.35
CA PHE A 460 -16.98 -22.58 8.49
C PHE A 460 -16.89 -23.18 9.90
N VAL A 461 -15.69 -23.33 10.45
CA VAL A 461 -15.50 -23.89 11.80
C VAL A 461 -16.21 -23.04 12.85
N ILE A 462 -16.13 -21.71 12.74
CA ILE A 462 -16.72 -20.78 13.69
C ILE A 462 -18.24 -20.76 13.58
N SER A 463 -18.80 -20.84 12.37
CA SER A 463 -20.25 -20.97 12.16
C SER A 463 -20.81 -22.25 12.78
N VAL A 464 -20.11 -23.39 12.64
CA VAL A 464 -20.50 -24.65 13.28
C VAL A 464 -20.40 -24.59 14.80
N ILE A 465 -19.33 -24.00 15.34
CA ILE A 465 -19.17 -23.80 16.80
C ILE A 465 -20.27 -22.87 17.32
N LEU A 466 -20.55 -21.76 16.64
CA LEU A 466 -21.57 -20.81 17.06
C LEU A 466 -22.96 -21.45 17.03
N TRP A 467 -23.29 -22.20 15.98
CA TRP A 467 -24.53 -22.97 15.90
C TRP A 467 -24.65 -23.90 17.10
N PHE A 468 -23.60 -24.64 17.45
CA PHE A 468 -23.60 -25.54 18.60
C PHE A 468 -23.80 -24.77 19.91
N LEU A 469 -23.05 -23.68 20.12
CA LEU A 469 -23.16 -22.87 21.34
C LEU A 469 -24.53 -22.21 21.49
N SER A 470 -25.15 -21.81 20.38
CA SER A 470 -26.46 -21.14 20.38
C SER A 470 -27.62 -22.12 20.52
N SER A 471 -27.45 -23.38 20.08
CA SER A 471 -28.49 -24.41 20.08
C SER A 471 -28.49 -25.30 21.32
N TYR A 472 -27.42 -25.27 22.13
CA TYR A 472 -27.26 -26.14 23.30
C TYR A 472 -27.05 -25.37 24.61
N PRO A 473 -27.51 -25.92 25.77
CA PRO A 473 -28.26 -27.16 25.92
C PRO A 473 -29.67 -27.10 25.30
N SER A 474 -30.14 -28.20 24.72
CA SER A 474 -31.43 -28.25 23.99
C SER A 474 -32.66 -28.04 24.89
N SER A 475 -32.46 -27.99 26.21
CA SER A 475 -33.47 -27.65 27.21
C SER A 475 -33.61 -26.14 27.46
N ALA A 476 -32.73 -25.32 26.88
CA ALA A 476 -32.78 -23.87 27.02
C ALA A 476 -34.08 -23.31 26.43
N THR A 477 -34.81 -22.54 27.23
CA THR A 477 -36.06 -21.86 26.81
C THR A 477 -35.80 -20.44 26.33
N THR A 478 -34.66 -19.86 26.74
CA THR A 478 -34.22 -18.53 26.33
C THR A 478 -32.77 -18.59 25.84
N ILE A 479 -32.39 -17.64 24.96
CA ILE A 479 -31.00 -17.59 24.45
C ILE A 479 -29.98 -17.44 25.59
N ARG A 480 -30.36 -16.82 26.71
CA ARG A 480 -29.49 -16.63 27.88
C ARG A 480 -29.06 -17.95 28.54
N GLU A 481 -29.89 -18.99 28.42
CA GLU A 481 -29.62 -20.34 28.95
C GLU A 481 -28.77 -21.19 28.00
N SER A 482 -28.56 -20.76 26.76
CA SER A 482 -27.63 -21.43 25.82
C SER A 482 -26.18 -21.20 26.23
N TYR A 483 -25.25 -22.05 25.77
CA TYR A 483 -23.81 -21.83 26.01
C TYR A 483 -23.32 -20.50 25.42
N ALA A 484 -23.87 -20.09 24.28
CA ALA A 484 -23.63 -18.77 23.71
C ALA A 484 -24.11 -17.66 24.64
N GLY A 485 -25.31 -17.79 25.21
CA GLY A 485 -25.85 -16.88 26.22
C GLY A 485 -25.04 -16.82 27.51
N MET A 486 -24.56 -17.96 28.00
CA MET A 486 -23.67 -18.01 29.16
C MET A 486 -22.36 -17.26 28.90
N LEU A 487 -21.72 -17.47 27.75
CA LEU A 487 -20.51 -16.74 27.35
C LEU A 487 -20.80 -15.25 27.13
N GLY A 488 -21.93 -14.92 26.49
CA GLY A 488 -22.38 -13.54 26.27
C GLY A 488 -22.63 -12.80 27.58
N SER A 489 -23.18 -13.47 28.59
CA SER A 489 -23.48 -12.87 29.91
C SER A 489 -22.23 -12.46 30.68
N TRP A 490 -21.05 -13.02 30.35
CA TRP A 490 -19.77 -12.56 30.87
C TRP A 490 -19.29 -11.26 30.20
N LEU A 491 -19.65 -11.05 28.93
CA LEU A 491 -19.29 -9.84 28.17
C LEU A 491 -20.31 -8.71 28.36
N GLU A 492 -21.58 -9.05 28.61
CA GLU A 492 -22.69 -8.11 28.75
C GLU A 492 -22.39 -6.97 29.77
N PRO A 493 -21.88 -7.21 31.00
CA PRO A 493 -21.59 -6.14 31.94
C PRO A 493 -20.55 -5.13 31.43
N LEU A 494 -19.61 -5.59 30.60
CA LEU A 494 -18.60 -4.74 29.99
C LEU A 494 -19.22 -3.86 28.90
N LEU A 495 -20.18 -4.38 28.15
CA LEU A 495 -20.76 -3.75 26.96
C LEU A 495 -22.08 -2.97 27.24
N ALA A 496 -22.78 -3.28 28.32
CA ALA A 496 -24.00 -2.59 28.73
C ALA A 496 -23.82 -1.06 28.90
N PRO A 497 -22.69 -0.52 29.43
CA PRO A 497 -22.47 0.92 29.54
C PRO A 497 -22.41 1.67 28.20
N ILE A 498 -22.17 0.97 27.09
CA ILE A 498 -22.18 1.55 25.73
C ILE A 498 -23.47 1.24 24.97
N GLY A 499 -24.49 0.74 25.68
CA GLY A 499 -25.84 0.51 25.14
C GLY A 499 -26.06 -0.85 24.48
N PHE A 500 -25.15 -1.81 24.65
CA PHE A 500 -25.26 -3.15 24.06
C PHE A 500 -25.96 -4.14 24.99
N ASN A 501 -26.84 -4.96 24.42
CA ASN A 501 -27.55 -6.04 25.11
C ASN A 501 -26.82 -7.38 24.95
N LEU A 502 -27.40 -8.44 25.55
CA LEU A 502 -26.86 -9.80 25.50
C LEU A 502 -26.76 -10.32 24.06
N GLU A 503 -27.75 -10.06 23.22
CA GLU A 503 -27.79 -10.52 21.83
C GLU A 503 -26.63 -9.92 21.01
N ILE A 504 -26.35 -8.62 21.20
CA ILE A 504 -25.16 -7.97 20.63
C ILE A 504 -23.88 -8.61 21.19
N ALA A 505 -23.79 -8.85 22.51
CA ALA A 505 -22.62 -9.46 23.11
C ALA A 505 -22.32 -10.86 22.54
N ILE A 506 -23.36 -11.67 22.31
CA ILE A 506 -23.25 -12.98 21.65
C ILE A 506 -22.78 -12.82 20.21
N ALA A 507 -23.36 -11.90 19.45
CA ALA A 507 -23.05 -11.70 18.03
C ALA A 507 -21.66 -11.09 17.77
N LEU A 508 -21.10 -10.34 18.73
CA LEU A 508 -19.76 -9.74 18.60
C LEU A 508 -18.62 -10.77 18.61
N VAL A 509 -18.80 -11.91 19.29
CA VAL A 509 -17.78 -12.98 19.35
C VAL A 509 -17.49 -13.60 17.98
N PRO A 510 -18.49 -14.13 17.23
CA PRO A 510 -18.27 -14.58 15.86
C PRO A 510 -18.00 -13.40 14.91
N GLY A 511 -18.56 -12.21 15.18
CA GLY A 511 -18.24 -10.97 14.46
C GLY A 511 -16.74 -10.59 14.50
N PHE A 512 -16.05 -10.95 15.58
CA PHE A 512 -14.59 -10.78 15.71
C PHE A 512 -13.80 -11.75 14.83
N ALA A 513 -14.36 -12.93 14.53
CA ALA A 513 -13.74 -13.84 13.59
C ALA A 513 -13.86 -13.35 12.15
N ALA A 514 -15.06 -12.91 11.77
CA ALA A 514 -15.39 -12.31 10.48
C ALA A 514 -16.60 -11.38 10.68
N ARG A 515 -16.53 -10.15 10.16
CA ARG A 515 -17.45 -9.07 10.53
C ARG A 515 -18.84 -9.26 9.98
N GLU A 516 -18.89 -9.75 8.75
CA GLU A 516 -20.08 -10.14 8.03
C GLU A 516 -20.87 -11.23 8.77
N VAL A 517 -20.19 -12.10 9.55
CA VAL A 517 -20.82 -13.16 10.34
C VAL A 517 -21.63 -12.59 11.50
N ALA A 518 -21.38 -11.35 11.93
CA ALA A 518 -22.18 -10.72 12.98
C ALA A 518 -23.67 -10.59 12.60
N VAL A 519 -23.97 -10.31 11.33
CA VAL A 519 -25.36 -10.24 10.85
C VAL A 519 -26.01 -11.63 10.88
N GLY A 520 -25.30 -12.65 10.42
CA GLY A 520 -25.78 -14.04 10.49
C GLY A 520 -25.95 -14.53 11.93
N ALA A 521 -25.06 -14.11 12.84
CA ALA A 521 -25.15 -14.41 14.26
C ALA A 521 -26.37 -13.73 14.91
N LEU A 522 -26.61 -12.45 14.62
CA LEU A 522 -27.84 -11.75 15.05
C LEU A 522 -29.09 -12.44 14.48
N GLY A 523 -29.09 -12.78 13.19
CA GLY A 523 -30.16 -13.53 12.55
C GLY A 523 -30.46 -14.85 13.26
N THR A 524 -29.42 -15.62 13.60
CA THR A 524 -29.55 -16.89 14.33
C THR A 524 -30.10 -16.68 15.73
N VAL A 525 -29.59 -15.69 16.48
CA VAL A 525 -30.00 -15.40 17.85
C VAL A 525 -31.47 -14.96 17.91
N TYR A 526 -31.90 -14.06 17.02
CA TYR A 526 -33.28 -13.58 16.99
C TYR A 526 -34.25 -14.60 16.39
N ALA A 527 -33.81 -15.47 15.47
CA ALA A 527 -34.65 -16.57 14.96
C ALA A 527 -34.96 -17.61 16.05
N VAL A 528 -34.03 -17.87 16.97
CA VAL A 528 -34.22 -18.82 18.08
C VAL A 528 -35.18 -18.28 19.16
N GLN A 529 -35.31 -16.95 19.30
CA GLN A 529 -36.19 -16.33 20.30
C GLN A 529 -37.69 -16.36 19.94
N GLY A 530 -38.08 -16.81 18.74
CA GLY A 530 -39.49 -17.01 18.37
C GLY A 530 -40.23 -15.75 17.90
N ASP A 531 -39.53 -14.63 17.68
CA ASP A 531 -40.13 -13.34 17.25
C ASP A 531 -40.42 -13.23 15.74
N GLY A 532 -40.84 -14.35 15.12
CA GLY A 532 -41.54 -14.31 13.83
C GLY A 532 -41.07 -15.35 12.82
N GLU A 533 -41.83 -16.42 12.70
CA GLU A 533 -42.00 -17.10 11.41
C GLU A 533 -42.61 -16.08 10.41
N GLY A 534 -41.77 -15.29 9.73
CA GLY A 534 -42.17 -14.40 8.64
C GLY A 534 -41.76 -12.92 8.73
N ALA A 535 -41.20 -12.44 9.84
CA ALA A 535 -40.70 -11.06 9.95
C ALA A 535 -39.19 -11.00 9.65
N GLY A 536 -38.75 -10.09 8.77
CA GLY A 536 -37.33 -9.94 8.43
C GLY A 536 -36.50 -9.45 9.61
N LEU A 537 -35.21 -9.81 9.68
CA LEU A 537 -34.28 -9.45 10.76
C LEU A 537 -34.30 -7.95 11.12
N ALA A 538 -34.46 -7.06 10.13
CA ALA A 538 -34.56 -5.62 10.36
C ALA A 538 -35.72 -5.23 11.30
N GLN A 539 -36.86 -5.92 11.19
CA GLN A 539 -38.04 -5.67 12.03
C GLN A 539 -37.85 -6.19 13.45
N ALA A 540 -37.23 -7.37 13.61
CA ALA A 540 -36.88 -7.90 14.92
C ALA A 540 -35.92 -6.95 15.67
N LEU A 541 -34.95 -6.38 14.96
CA LEU A 541 -34.02 -5.39 15.52
C LEU A 541 -34.73 -4.11 15.96
N GLN A 542 -35.65 -3.57 15.14
CA GLN A 542 -36.42 -2.35 15.49
C GLN A 542 -37.21 -2.51 16.79
N THR A 543 -37.73 -3.70 17.07
CA THR A 543 -38.45 -4.00 18.32
C THR A 543 -37.49 -4.13 19.50
N ALA A 544 -36.33 -4.75 19.27
CA ALA A 544 -35.39 -5.09 20.33
C ALA A 544 -34.45 -3.94 20.73
N TRP A 545 -34.10 -3.03 19.82
CA TRP A 545 -33.07 -2.01 20.04
C TRP A 545 -33.63 -0.60 20.02
N SER A 546 -33.00 0.28 20.81
CA SER A 546 -33.20 1.73 20.73
C SER A 546 -32.36 2.33 19.59
N LEU A 547 -32.76 3.51 19.08
CA LEU A 547 -31.96 4.25 18.09
C LEU A 547 -30.54 4.57 18.62
N PRO A 548 -30.33 5.00 19.89
CA PRO A 548 -28.99 5.15 20.46
C PRO A 548 -28.16 3.86 20.40
N THR A 549 -28.75 2.70 20.68
CA THR A 549 -28.07 1.40 20.59
C THR A 549 -27.64 1.10 19.14
N ALA A 550 -28.52 1.33 18.18
CA ALA A 550 -28.22 1.14 16.77
C ALA A 550 -27.07 2.04 16.27
N LEU A 551 -27.08 3.32 16.66
CA LEU A 551 -26.01 4.27 16.32
C LEU A 551 -24.68 3.91 17.01
N ALA A 552 -24.73 3.49 18.27
CA ALA A 552 -23.55 3.00 19.00
C ALA A 552 -22.95 1.75 18.35
N PHE A 553 -23.80 0.85 17.86
CA PHE A 553 -23.38 -0.35 17.15
C PHE A 553 -22.72 -0.01 15.80
N LEU A 554 -23.26 0.95 15.03
CA LEU A 554 -22.59 1.47 13.84
C LEU A 554 -21.22 2.06 14.17
N ALA A 555 -21.13 2.91 15.20
CA ALA A 555 -19.88 3.53 15.64
C ALA A 555 -18.84 2.49 16.11
N TRP A 556 -19.28 1.44 16.81
CA TRP A 556 -18.42 0.31 17.16
C TRP A 556 -17.80 -0.31 15.92
N TYR A 557 -18.59 -0.62 14.89
CA TYR A 557 -18.08 -1.28 13.69
C TYR A 557 -17.13 -0.39 12.87
N VAL A 558 -17.14 0.93 13.02
CA VAL A 558 -16.11 1.83 12.42
C VAL A 558 -14.72 1.55 12.98
N PHE A 559 -14.58 1.21 14.26
CA PHE A 559 -13.27 1.01 14.90
C PHE A 559 -13.06 -0.41 15.41
N ALA A 560 -14.08 -1.27 15.29
CA ALA A 560 -14.11 -2.61 15.87
C ALA A 560 -12.81 -3.34 15.56
N PRO A 561 -12.24 -4.05 16.56
CA PRO A 561 -11.07 -4.89 16.33
C PRO A 561 -11.27 -5.73 15.08
N GLN A 562 -10.30 -5.68 14.17
CA GLN A 562 -10.42 -6.33 12.87
C GLN A 562 -10.50 -7.85 13.00
N CYS A 563 -10.97 -8.50 11.94
CA CYS A 563 -11.15 -9.95 11.91
C CYS A 563 -9.87 -10.71 12.31
N MET A 564 -10.02 -11.93 12.85
CA MET A 564 -8.89 -12.77 13.29
C MET A 564 -7.82 -12.93 12.20
N ALA A 565 -8.24 -13.04 10.94
CA ALA A 565 -7.34 -13.09 9.79
C ALA A 565 -6.47 -11.82 9.65
N THR A 566 -7.03 -10.65 9.93
CA THR A 566 -6.28 -9.39 9.94
C THR A 566 -5.23 -9.38 11.05
N LEU A 567 -5.56 -9.81 12.27
CA LEU A 567 -4.58 -9.89 13.37
C LEU A 567 -3.45 -10.89 13.05
N ALA A 568 -3.78 -12.02 12.45
CA ALA A 568 -2.79 -13.02 12.04
C ALA A 568 -1.82 -12.47 10.96
N VAL A 569 -2.34 -11.72 9.99
CA VAL A 569 -1.53 -11.06 8.96
C VAL A 569 -0.70 -9.94 9.57
N ALA A 570 -1.29 -9.09 10.42
CA ALA A 570 -0.58 -8.03 11.12
C ALA A 570 0.59 -8.59 11.95
N ARG A 571 0.39 -9.69 12.67
CA ARG A 571 1.46 -10.40 13.38
C ARG A 571 2.57 -10.86 12.44
N ARG A 572 2.21 -11.43 11.29
CA ARG A 572 3.16 -11.91 10.30
C ARG A 572 3.98 -10.77 9.68
N GLU A 573 3.34 -9.65 9.36
CA GLU A 573 4.01 -8.49 8.73
C GLU A 573 4.84 -7.66 9.72
N MET A 574 4.40 -7.51 10.97
CA MET A 574 5.15 -6.79 12.01
C MET A 574 6.18 -7.67 12.73
N ASN A 575 6.10 -8.99 12.55
CA ASN A 575 6.89 -10.00 13.25
C ASN A 575 6.93 -9.79 14.79
N SER A 576 5.83 -9.32 15.39
CA SER A 576 5.79 -8.94 16.80
C SER A 576 4.40 -9.12 17.41
N TRP A 577 4.34 -9.92 18.49
CA TRP A 577 3.12 -10.05 19.31
C TRP A 577 2.80 -8.79 20.09
N ARG A 578 3.81 -8.03 20.53
CA ARG A 578 3.61 -6.79 21.29
C ARG A 578 2.87 -5.75 20.44
N TRP A 579 3.30 -5.56 19.20
CA TRP A 579 2.63 -4.63 18.27
C TRP A 579 1.25 -5.11 17.85
N THR A 580 1.06 -6.42 17.69
CA THR A 580 -0.27 -6.99 17.38
C THR A 580 -1.25 -6.80 18.54
N ALA A 581 -0.81 -7.05 19.78
CA ALA A 581 -1.61 -6.84 20.98
C ALA A 581 -1.92 -5.35 21.19
N PHE A 582 -0.93 -4.47 20.96
CA PHE A 582 -1.16 -3.02 20.97
C PHE A 582 -2.21 -2.61 19.93
N MET A 583 -2.10 -3.11 18.70
CA MET A 583 -3.07 -2.86 17.62
C MET A 583 -4.48 -3.25 18.03
N PHE A 584 -4.63 -4.47 18.55
CA PHE A 584 -5.92 -4.97 19.03
C PHE A 584 -6.48 -4.12 20.18
N ALA A 585 -5.66 -3.82 21.18
CA ALA A 585 -6.07 -3.08 22.36
C ALA A 585 -6.51 -1.65 22.02
N TYR A 586 -5.74 -0.91 21.21
CA TYR A 586 -6.09 0.48 20.90
C TYR A 586 -7.36 0.54 20.02
N LEU A 587 -7.54 -0.38 19.06
CA LEU A 587 -8.75 -0.46 18.25
C LEU A 587 -9.98 -0.79 19.10
N PHE A 588 -9.84 -1.73 20.04
CA PHE A 588 -10.91 -2.05 20.98
C PHE A 588 -11.30 -0.83 21.83
N VAL A 589 -10.32 -0.13 22.40
CA VAL A 589 -10.55 1.08 23.21
C VAL A 589 -11.21 2.17 22.36
N MET A 590 -10.76 2.38 21.13
CA MET A 590 -11.38 3.33 20.21
C MET A 590 -12.83 2.96 19.88
N ALA A 591 -13.11 1.69 19.59
CA ALA A 591 -14.47 1.20 19.32
C ALA A 591 -15.39 1.38 20.51
N TYR A 592 -14.92 1.01 21.70
CA TYR A 592 -15.67 1.17 22.94
C TYR A 592 -15.95 2.64 23.25
N ALA A 593 -14.93 3.50 23.15
CA ALA A 593 -15.07 4.93 23.39
C ALA A 593 -16.01 5.60 22.39
N ALA A 594 -15.90 5.27 21.09
CA ALA A 594 -16.77 5.82 20.06
C ALA A 594 -18.22 5.34 20.20
N ALA A 595 -18.44 4.05 20.49
CA ALA A 595 -19.77 3.50 20.73
C ALA A 595 -20.42 4.16 21.95
N GLY A 596 -19.68 4.24 23.07
CA GLY A 596 -20.15 4.91 24.28
C GLY A 596 -20.45 6.39 24.06
N ALA A 597 -19.53 7.13 23.43
CA ALA A 597 -19.76 8.54 23.09
C ALA A 597 -21.02 8.71 22.24
N THR A 598 -21.22 7.85 21.23
CA THR A 598 -22.40 7.89 20.35
C THR A 598 -23.68 7.55 21.12
N TYR A 599 -23.66 6.51 21.96
CA TYR A 599 -24.81 6.10 22.77
C TYR A 599 -25.27 7.22 23.71
N TRP A 600 -24.34 7.75 24.50
CA TRP A 600 -24.66 8.76 25.51
C TRP A 600 -25.02 10.11 24.90
N THR A 601 -24.39 10.50 23.79
CA THR A 601 -24.78 11.73 23.07
C THR A 601 -26.16 11.60 22.43
N ALA A 602 -26.49 10.47 21.82
CA ALA A 602 -27.83 10.22 21.27
C ALA A 602 -28.90 10.24 22.37
N ARG A 603 -28.65 9.55 23.50
CA ARG A 603 -29.56 9.56 24.64
C ARG A 603 -29.73 10.96 25.24
N TRP A 604 -28.65 11.73 25.36
CA TRP A 604 -28.69 13.11 25.86
C TRP A 604 -29.45 14.04 24.92
N ALA A 605 -29.37 13.81 23.61
CA ALA A 605 -30.15 14.51 22.59
C ALA A 605 -31.65 14.10 22.56
N GLY A 606 -32.06 13.12 23.37
CA GLY A 606 -33.44 12.64 23.44
C GLY A 606 -33.86 11.73 22.28
N LEU A 607 -32.88 11.10 21.61
CA LEU A 607 -33.08 10.13 20.52
C LEU A 607 -33.31 8.71 21.02
#